data_AF-A0A1Y5HP38-F1
#
_entry.id   AF-A0A1Y5HP38-F1
#
_cell.length_a   1.000
_cell.length_b   1.000
_cell.length_c   1.000
_cell.angle_alpha   90.00
_cell.angle_beta   90.00
_cell.angle_gamma   90.00
#
_symmetry.space_group_name_H-M   'P 1'
#
loop_
_entity.id
_entity.type
_entity.pdbx_description
1 polymer ?
#
loop_
_entity_poly.entity_id
_entity_poly.type
_entity_poly.pdbx_seq_one_letter_code
_entity_poly.pdbx_strand_id
1 'polypeptide(L)'
;MLIWFLPVFLIFLLIGLPVFFGLLAAPGLLLYLNGQERDITLLYRNVYNGMDSFPLMAIPFFMLAGELMNKGGITMRLVEFAQALMGHFRGGLAHVNILS
;
A
#
# COMPACT_ATOMS: atom_id res chain seq x y z
N MET A 1 13.48 25.43 8.69
CA MET A 1 13.32 23.99 8.40
C MET A 1 12.36 23.71 7.23
N LEU A 2 11.08 24.13 7.29
CA LEU A 2 10.08 23.75 6.27
C LEU A 2 10.43 24.21 4.84
N ILE A 3 11.00 25.40 4.67
CA ILE A 3 11.34 25.95 3.35
C ILE A 3 12.47 25.16 2.66
N TRP A 4 13.38 24.56 3.45
CA TRP A 4 14.52 23.78 2.94
C TRP A 4 14.19 22.31 2.70
N PHE A 5 13.08 21.81 3.24
CA PHE A 5 12.63 20.44 3.03
C PHE A 5 12.32 20.15 1.57
N LEU A 6 11.53 21.01 0.92
CA LEU A 6 11.03 20.78 -0.42
C LEU A 6 12.17 20.72 -1.47
N PRO A 7 13.16 21.64 -1.46
CA PRO A 7 14.32 21.54 -2.35
C PRO A 7 15.17 20.29 -2.13
N VAL A 8 15.47 19.93 -0.88
CA VAL A 8 16.30 18.74 -0.56
C VAL A 8 15.58 17.45 -0.95
N PHE A 9 14.27 17.37 -0.68
CA PHE A 9 13.45 16.24 -1.08
C PHE A 9 13.40 16.07 -2.61
N LEU A 10 13.22 17.16 -3.36
CA LEU A 10 13.23 17.13 -4.83
C LEU A 10 14.58 16.68 -5.39
N ILE A 11 15.70 17.13 -4.80
CA ILE A 11 17.04 16.67 -5.19
C ILE A 11 17.16 15.16 -5.02
N PHE A 12 16.69 14.59 -3.91
CA PHE A 12 16.71 13.14 -3.70
C PHE A 12 15.86 12.38 -4.72
N LEU A 13 14.68 12.89 -5.07
CA LEU A 13 13.86 12.29 -6.13
C LEU A 13 14.55 12.35 -7.50
N LEU A 14 15.21 13.46 -7.83
CA LEU A 14 15.93 13.62 -9.09
C LEU A 14 17.14 12.68 -9.22
N ILE A 15 17.77 12.32 -8.10
CA ILE A 15 18.86 11.33 -8.05
C ILE A 15 18.32 9.89 -8.16
N GLY A 16 17.00 9.71 -8.22
CA GLY A 16 16.35 8.40 -8.39
C GLY A 16 16.11 7.67 -7.06
N LEU A 17 16.17 8.38 -5.93
CA LEU A 17 15.86 7.79 -4.63
C LEU A 17 14.35 7.49 -4.55
N PRO A 18 13.93 6.28 -4.14
CA PRO A 18 12.52 5.99 -3.93
C PRO A 18 11.89 6.98 -2.94
N VAL A 19 10.65 7.38 -3.21
CA VAL A 19 9.91 8.42 -2.47
C VAL A 19 9.95 8.21 -0.96
N PHE A 20 9.79 6.96 -0.52
CA PHE A 20 9.87 6.58 0.89
C PHE A 20 11.20 7.01 1.54
N PHE A 21 12.33 6.67 0.93
CA PHE A 21 13.65 7.06 1.45
C PHE A 21 13.87 8.57 1.38
N GLY A 22 13.31 9.24 0.37
CA GLY A 22 13.35 10.70 0.26
C GLY A 22 12.64 11.39 1.43
N LEU A 23 11.47 10.88 1.82
CA LEU A 23 10.69 11.37 2.96
C LEU A 23 11.39 11.17 4.32
N LEU A 24 12.36 10.26 4.41
CA LEU A 24 13.16 10.06 5.62
C LEU A 24 14.47 10.86 5.60
N ALA A 25 15.19 10.78 4.49
CA ALA A 25 16.50 11.39 4.35
C ALA A 25 16.42 12.92 4.36
N ALA A 26 15.42 13.53 3.71
CA ALA A 26 15.33 14.99 3.61
C ALA A 26 15.11 15.66 4.97
N PRO A 27 14.11 15.29 5.78
CA PRO A 27 13.95 15.85 7.11
C PRO A 27 15.03 15.36 8.08
N GLY A 28 15.54 14.13 7.95
CA GLY A 28 16.65 13.63 8.76
C GLY A 28 17.93 14.45 8.59
N LEU A 29 18.30 14.77 7.35
CA LEU A 29 19.43 15.64 7.04
C LEU A 29 19.23 17.05 7.60
N LEU A 30 18.02 17.61 7.49
CA LEU A 30 17.73 18.94 8.03
C LEU A 30 17.77 18.97 9.56
N LEU A 31 17.27 17.94 10.24
CA LEU A 31 17.34 17.86 11.71
C LEU A 31 18.79 17.77 12.19
N TYR A 32 19.63 17.01 11.48
CA TYR A 32 21.06 16.91 11.76
C TYR A 32 21.76 18.26 11.59
N LEU A 33 21.55 18.95 10.46
CA LEU A 33 22.19 20.24 10.18
C LEU A 33 21.76 21.37 11.13
N ASN A 34 20.57 21.28 11.74
CA ASN A 34 20.07 22.25 12.72
C ASN A 34 20.39 21.86 14.18
N GLY A 35 21.13 20.77 14.43
CA GLY A 35 21.46 20.31 15.79
C GLY A 35 20.28 19.75 16.59
N GLN A 36 19.19 19.38 15.91
CA GLN A 36 17.95 18.85 16.51
C GLN A 36 17.91 17.32 16.48
N GLU A 37 19.04 16.68 16.84
CA GLU A 37 19.20 15.23 16.72
C GLU A 37 18.19 14.43 17.57
N ARG A 38 17.72 14.99 18.69
CA ARG A 38 16.67 14.37 19.53
C ARG A 38 15.34 14.17 18.79
N ASP A 39 15.05 15.00 17.80
CA ASP A 39 13.82 14.91 17.01
C ASP A 39 13.91 13.84 15.92
N ILE A 40 15.10 13.28 15.64
CA ILE A 40 15.26 12.14 14.73
C ILE A 40 14.49 10.91 15.26
N THR A 41 14.36 10.76 16.59
CA THR A 41 13.51 9.73 17.21
C THR A 41 12.03 9.88 16.80
N LEU A 42 11.53 11.10 16.58
CA LEU A 42 10.17 11.33 16.09
C LEU A 42 10.00 10.82 14.64
N LEU A 43 11.06 10.92 13.84
CA LEU A 43 11.10 10.41 12.47
C LEU A 43 10.97 8.89 12.44
N TYR A 44 11.72 8.18 13.28
CA TYR A 44 11.58 6.72 13.44
C TYR A 44 10.17 6.33 13.93
N ARG A 45 9.63 7.07 14.90
CA ARG A 45 8.27 6.84 15.40
C ARG A 45 7.22 7.00 14.30
N ASN A 46 7.36 8.01 13.44
CA ASN A 46 6.43 8.24 12.33
C ASN A 46 6.49 7.12 11.28
N VAL A 47 7.68 6.57 11.00
CA VAL A 47 7.82 5.38 10.15
C VAL A 47 7.11 4.19 10.78
N TYR A 48 7.39 3.94 12.06
CA TYR A 48 6.79 2.81 12.78
C TYR A 48 5.27 2.90 12.80
N ASN A 49 4.71 4.08 13.11
CA ASN A 49 3.27 4.31 13.10
C ASN A 49 2.65 4.14 11.69
N GLY A 50 3.39 4.43 10.62
CA GLY A 50 2.93 4.17 9.26
C GLY A 50 2.89 2.67 8.92
N MET A 51 3.85 1.90 9.46
CA MET A 51 3.92 0.45 9.32
C MET A 51 2.88 -0.27 10.19
N ASP A 52 2.63 0.25 11.39
CA ASP A 52 1.58 -0.21 12.30
C ASP A 52 0.21 0.36 11.90
N SER A 53 -0.20 0.08 10.66
CA SER A 53 -1.48 0.52 10.13
C SER A 53 -2.39 -0.67 9.84
N PHE A 54 -3.64 -0.55 10.29
CA PHE A 54 -4.69 -1.55 10.06
C PHE A 54 -4.83 -1.97 8.58
N PRO A 55 -4.69 -1.07 7.58
CA PRO A 55 -4.72 -1.46 6.18
C PRO A 55 -3.59 -2.41 5.76
N LEU A 56 -2.38 -2.28 6.32
CA LEU A 56 -1.27 -3.18 6.02
C LEU A 56 -1.52 -4.58 6.56
N MET A 57 -2.19 -4.70 7.70
CA MET A 57 -2.65 -6.00 8.21
C MET A 57 -3.76 -6.61 7.35
N ALA A 58 -4.57 -5.81 6.67
CA ALA A 58 -5.62 -6.32 5.79
C ALA A 58 -5.04 -7.13 4.61
N ILE A 59 -3.84 -6.79 4.12
CA ILE A 59 -3.18 -7.48 2.99
C ILE A 59 -2.98 -8.99 3.27
N PRO A 60 -2.27 -9.42 4.35
CA PRO A 60 -2.10 -10.84 4.65
C PRO A 60 -3.43 -11.53 5.00
N PHE A 61 -4.36 -10.85 5.67
CA PHE A 61 -5.67 -11.44 5.98
C PHE A 61 -6.52 -11.66 4.72
N PHE A 62 -6.50 -10.74 3.76
CA PHE A 62 -7.18 -10.94 2.48
C PHE A 62 -6.51 -12.03 1.64
N MET A 63 -5.17 -12.11 1.64
CA MET A 63 -4.47 -13.22 0.99
C MET A 63 -4.83 -14.56 1.63
N LEU A 64 -4.88 -14.63 2.96
CA LEU A 64 -5.27 -15.84 3.69
C LEU A 64 -6.73 -16.22 3.39
N ALA A 65 -7.65 -15.26 3.43
CA ALA A 65 -9.05 -15.48 3.09
C ALA A 65 -9.20 -15.97 1.65
N GLY A 66 -8.50 -15.35 0.69
CA GLY A 66 -8.49 -15.79 -0.70
C GLY A 66 -7.96 -17.22 -0.88
N GLU A 67 -6.87 -17.55 -0.19
CA GLU A 67 -6.30 -18.91 -0.21
C GLU A 67 -7.26 -19.93 0.42
N LEU A 68 -7.92 -19.57 1.53
CA LEU A 68 -8.92 -20.40 2.17
C LEU A 68 -10.14 -20.62 1.27
N MET A 69 -10.61 -19.58 0.58
CA MET A 69 -11.70 -19.67 -0.38
C MET A 69 -11.36 -20.57 -1.57
N ASN A 70 -10.13 -20.47 -2.08
CA ASN A 70 -9.65 -21.32 -3.17
C ASN A 70 -9.54 -22.79 -2.74
N LYS A 71 -8.88 -23.08 -1.62
CA LYS A 71 -8.74 -24.45 -1.11
C LYS A 71 -10.07 -25.05 -0.64
N GLY A 72 -10.96 -24.24 -0.09
CA GLY A 72 -12.30 -24.66 0.33
C GLY A 72 -13.28 -24.84 -0.83
N GLY A 73 -12.89 -24.55 -2.08
CA GLY A 73 -13.75 -24.63 -3.25
C GLY A 73 -14.86 -23.56 -3.29
N ILE A 74 -14.82 -22.59 -2.38
CA ILE A 74 -15.79 -21.48 -2.32
C ILE A 74 -15.68 -20.66 -3.61
N THR A 75 -14.46 -20.39 -4.07
CA THR A 75 -14.21 -19.66 -5.32
C THR A 75 -14.94 -20.33 -6.50
N MET A 76 -14.82 -21.66 -6.65
CA MET A 76 -15.50 -22.35 -7.76
C MET A 76 -17.01 -22.35 -7.62
N ARG A 77 -17.54 -22.57 -6.41
CA ARG A 77 -19.00 -22.50 -6.18
C ARG A 77 -19.58 -21.12 -6.50
N LEU A 78 -18.85 -20.05 -6.19
CA LEU A 78 -19.24 -18.68 -6.54
C LEU A 78 -19.24 -18.47 -8.06
N VAL A 79 -18.22 -18.98 -8.76
CA VAL A 79 -18.14 -18.92 -10.23
C VAL A 79 -19.29 -19.70 -10.87
N GLU A 80 -19.57 -20.92 -10.40
CA GLU A 80 -20.68 -21.74 -10.89
C GLU A 80 -22.04 -21.06 -10.63
N PHE A 81 -22.22 -20.43 -9.48
CA PHE A 81 -23.43 -19.66 -9.17
C PHE A 81 -23.59 -18.46 -10.12
N ALA A 82 -22.53 -17.69 -10.35
CA ALA A 82 -22.56 -16.58 -11.31
C ALA A 82 -22.84 -17.07 -12.74
N GLN A 83 -22.26 -18.21 -13.13
CA GLN A 83 -22.55 -18.87 -14.41
C GLN A 83 -24.00 -19.37 -14.51
N ALA A 84 -24.60 -19.87 -13.44
CA ALA A 84 -26.00 -20.31 -13.47
C ALA A 84 -26.95 -19.13 -13.73
N LEU A 85 -26.65 -17.94 -13.19
CA LEU A 85 -27.43 -16.73 -13.40
C LEU A 85 -27.23 -16.12 -14.80
N MET A 86 -25.98 -15.98 -15.23
CA MET A 86 -25.62 -15.21 -16.43
C MET A 86 -25.13 -16.06 -17.61
N GLY A 87 -24.97 -17.37 -17.45
CA GLY A 87 -24.38 -18.28 -18.44
C GLY A 87 -25.22 -18.49 -19.70
N HIS A 88 -26.50 -18.12 -19.67
CA HIS A 88 -27.37 -18.10 -20.84
C HIS A 88 -26.96 -17.00 -21.86
N PHE A 89 -26.18 -16.01 -21.43
CA PHE A 89 -25.62 -14.98 -22.30
C PHE A 89 -24.20 -15.37 -22.72
N ARG A 90 -23.88 -15.35 -24.02
CA ARG A 90 -22.50 -15.58 -24.50
C ARG A 90 -21.57 -14.56 -23.85
N GLY A 91 -20.55 -15.04 -23.13
CA GLY A 91 -19.66 -14.16 -22.36
C GLY A 91 -20.23 -13.69 -21.02
N GLY A 92 -21.24 -14.38 -20.45
CA GLY A 92 -21.90 -13.99 -19.20
C GLY A 92 -20.97 -13.65 -18.04
N LEU A 93 -19.87 -14.40 -17.86
CA LEU A 93 -18.85 -14.07 -16.85
C LEU A 93 -18.11 -12.75 -17.12
N ALA A 94 -17.87 -12.39 -18.38
CA ALA A 94 -17.27 -11.10 -18.74
C ALA A 94 -18.23 -9.94 -18.43
N HIS A 95 -19.54 -10.13 -18.63
CA HIS A 95 -20.55 -9.15 -18.23
C HIS A 95 -20.61 -8.97 -16.70
N VAL A 96 -20.52 -10.05 -15.93
CA VAL A 96 -20.44 -9.99 -14.46
C VAL A 96 -19.20 -9.22 -14.00
N ASN A 97 -18.05 -9.44 -14.64
CA ASN A 97 -16.80 -8.75 -14.29
C ASN A 97 -16.82 -7.24 -14.61
N ILE A 98 -17.56 -6.80 -15.63
CA ILE A 98 -17.66 -5.38 -16.00
C ILE A 98 -18.69 -4.63 -15.11
N LEU A 99 -19.67 -5.34 -14.55
CA LEU A 99 -20.73 -4.76 -13.72
C LEU A 99 -20.39 -4.70 -12.22
N SER A 100 -19.36 -5.43 -11.75
CA SER A 100 -18.88 -5.41 -10.36
C SER A 100 -17.96 -4.23 -10.06
#